data_AF-A0A8D5FVK9-F1
#
_entry.id   AF-A0A8D5FVK9-F1
#
_cell.length_a   1.000
_cell.length_b   1.000
_cell.length_c   1.000
_cell.angle_alpha   90.00
_cell.angle_beta   90.00
_cell.angle_gamma   90.00
#
_symmetry.space_group_name_H-M   'P 1'
#
loop_
_entity.id
_entity.type
_entity.pdbx_description
1 polymer ?
#
loop_
_entity_poly.entity_id
_entity_poly.type
_entity_poly.pdbx_seq_one_letter_code
_entity_poly.pdbx_strand_id
1 'polypeptide(L)'
;MSYSALTKYLGKIHKLRYFMPPFAGTQEEQQALAAFIAGELHGKDISNTIQVADSPLARGRLLFEDNCSACHEPDDLASAFEEEDVNSLASLLLNLDEISDEMTPFDGTEKERSELAEYLDSLQGGQ
;
A
#
# COMPACT_ATOMS: atom_id res chain seq x y z
N MET A 1 6.85 5.31 0.49
CA MET A 1 7.05 4.63 -0.82
C MET A 1 8.47 4.13 -1.10
N SER A 2 8.64 2.82 -1.00
CA SER A 2 9.74 1.98 -1.47
C SER A 2 9.70 1.74 -2.99
N TYR A 3 10.74 1.08 -3.53
CA TYR A 3 10.79 0.65 -4.94
C TYR A 3 9.60 -0.25 -5.34
N SER A 4 9.25 -1.23 -4.50
CA SER A 4 8.10 -2.14 -4.74
C SER A 4 6.79 -1.36 -4.80
N ALA A 5 6.54 -0.53 -3.79
CA ALA A 5 5.34 0.29 -3.69
C ALA A 5 5.22 1.24 -4.89
N LEU A 6 6.31 1.89 -5.29
CA LEU A 6 6.31 2.77 -6.46
C LEU A 6 6.06 2.02 -7.77
N THR A 7 6.63 0.83 -7.92
CA THR A 7 6.35 -0.03 -9.07
C THR A 7 4.86 -0.34 -9.13
N LYS A 8 4.24 -0.80 -8.04
CA LYS A 8 2.79 -1.09 -8.01
C LYS A 8 1.93 0.16 -8.27
N TYR A 9 2.30 1.28 -7.67
CA TYR A 9 1.62 2.56 -7.85
C TYR A 9 1.58 3.00 -9.32
N LEU A 10 2.70 2.92 -10.05
CA LEU A 10 2.75 3.23 -11.48
C LEU A 10 1.76 2.38 -12.30
N GLY A 11 1.66 1.07 -11.99
CA GLY A 11 0.72 0.17 -12.68
C GLY A 11 -0.75 0.49 -12.40
N LYS A 12 -1.06 1.07 -11.22
CA LYS A 12 -2.42 1.42 -10.79
C LYS A 12 -2.73 2.91 -10.94
N ILE A 13 -1.80 3.74 -11.43
CA ILE A 13 -1.92 5.21 -11.38
C ILE A 13 -3.18 5.74 -12.06
N HIS A 14 -3.64 5.09 -13.13
CA HIS A 14 -4.86 5.45 -13.86
C HIS A 14 -6.16 5.16 -13.10
N LYS A 15 -6.12 4.24 -12.13
CA LYS A 15 -7.25 3.94 -11.25
C LYS A 15 -7.31 4.94 -10.08
N LEU A 16 -6.14 5.31 -9.55
CA LEU A 16 -6.01 6.20 -8.41
C LEU A 16 -6.11 7.68 -8.82
N ARG A 17 -5.64 8.03 -10.02
CA ARG A 17 -5.66 9.38 -10.59
C ARG A 17 -6.30 9.34 -11.98
N TYR A 18 -7.61 9.56 -12.03
CA TYR A 18 -8.42 9.37 -13.25
C TYR A 18 -7.95 10.18 -14.48
N PHE A 19 -7.24 11.29 -14.27
CA PHE A 19 -6.68 12.13 -15.33
C PHE A 19 -5.31 11.63 -15.84
N MET A 20 -4.73 10.62 -15.21
CA MET A 20 -3.50 9.96 -15.68
C MET A 20 -3.87 8.72 -16.51
N PRO A 21 -3.37 8.59 -17.75
CA PRO A 21 -3.57 7.37 -18.52
C PRO A 21 -2.86 6.19 -17.85
N PRO A 22 -3.22 4.93 -18.21
CA PRO A 22 -2.44 3.77 -17.82
C PRO A 22 -0.96 3.95 -18.18
N PHE A 23 -0.07 3.38 -17.37
CA PHE A 23 1.35 3.41 -17.67
C PHE A 23 1.58 2.78 -19.05
N ALA A 24 2.15 3.57 -19.97
CA ALA A 24 2.22 3.22 -21.39
C ALA A 24 3.36 2.23 -21.72
N GLY A 25 4.34 2.09 -20.82
CA GLY A 25 5.50 1.22 -21.01
C GLY A 25 5.25 -0.23 -20.59
N THR A 26 6.26 -1.07 -20.78
CA THR A 26 6.26 -2.47 -20.32
C THR A 26 6.46 -2.57 -18.81
N GLN A 27 6.31 -3.78 -18.26
CA GLN A 27 6.61 -4.05 -16.85
C GLN A 27 8.08 -3.76 -16.52
N GLU A 28 9.00 -4.09 -17.42
CA GLU A 28 10.43 -3.80 -17.28
C GLU A 28 10.70 -2.29 -17.28
N GLU A 29 10.02 -1.53 -18.14
CA GLU A 29 10.14 -0.07 -18.18
C GLU A 29 9.54 0.59 -16.92
N GLN A 30 8.44 0.04 -16.40
CA GLN A 30 7.82 0.45 -15.15
C GLN A 30 8.77 0.25 -13.96
N GLN A 31 9.43 -0.91 -13.90
CA GLN A 31 10.44 -1.22 -12.90
C GLN A 31 11.67 -0.31 -13.05
N ALA A 32 12.16 -0.09 -14.27
CA ALA A 32 13.29 0.80 -14.52
C ALA A 32 12.99 2.24 -14.04
N LEU A 33 11.79 2.74 -14.32
CA LEU A 33 11.34 4.05 -13.85
C LEU A 33 11.25 4.10 -12.31
N ALA A 34 10.67 3.07 -11.69
CA ALA A 34 10.59 3.00 -10.24
C ALA A 34 11.98 2.93 -9.58
N ALA A 35 12.93 2.18 -10.16
CA ALA A 35 14.29 2.08 -9.68
C ALA A 35 15.03 3.43 -9.77
N PHE A 36 14.86 4.15 -10.87
CA PHE A 36 15.43 5.50 -11.03
C PHE A 36 14.89 6.47 -9.98
N ILE A 37 13.56 6.53 -9.80
CA ILE A 37 12.96 7.47 -8.85
C ILE A 37 13.29 7.10 -7.40
N ALA A 38 13.11 5.84 -7.00
CA ALA A 38 13.34 5.41 -5.62
C ALA A 38 14.84 5.39 -5.29
N GLY A 39 15.67 4.84 -6.18
CA GLY A 39 17.10 4.67 -5.97
C GLY A 39 17.90 5.94 -6.21
N GLU A 40 17.87 6.47 -7.43
CA GLU A 40 18.75 7.59 -7.81
C GLU A 40 18.27 8.93 -7.26
N LEU A 41 16.97 9.25 -7.37
CA LEU A 41 16.45 10.54 -6.94
C LEU A 41 16.24 10.61 -5.42
N HIS A 42 15.75 9.53 -4.81
CA HIS A 42 15.42 9.50 -3.38
C HIS A 42 16.44 8.76 -2.51
N GLY A 43 17.47 8.13 -3.09
CA GLY A 43 18.52 7.44 -2.34
C GLY A 43 18.04 6.22 -1.56
N LYS A 44 16.89 5.64 -1.91
CA LYS A 44 16.31 4.47 -1.22
C LYS A 44 16.92 3.18 -1.75
N ASP A 45 16.92 2.17 -0.89
CA ASP A 45 17.32 0.82 -1.28
C ASP A 45 16.31 0.25 -2.30
N ILE A 46 16.83 -0.26 -3.41
CA ILE A 46 16.04 -0.87 -4.52
C ILE A 46 16.07 -2.39 -4.48
N SER A 47 16.48 -3.00 -3.36
CA SER A 47 16.64 -4.44 -3.24
C SER A 47 15.32 -5.13 -3.58
N ASN A 48 15.37 -5.87 -4.68
CA ASN A 48 14.26 -6.64 -5.22
C ASN A 48 14.07 -7.96 -4.46
N THR A 49 14.45 -7.99 -3.18
CA THR A 49 14.20 -9.15 -2.33
C THR A 49 12.72 -9.18 -2.05
N ILE A 50 12.05 -10.22 -2.52
CA ILE A 50 10.74 -10.59 -2.01
C ILE A 50 10.92 -10.73 -0.50
N GLN A 51 10.42 -9.75 0.25
CA GLN A 51 10.43 -9.84 1.71
C GLN A 51 9.47 -10.97 2.05
N VAL A 52 10.02 -12.15 2.31
CA VAL A 52 9.25 -13.26 2.87
C VAL A 52 8.93 -12.83 4.30
N ALA A 53 7.74 -12.29 4.47
CA ALA A 53 7.27 -11.93 5.79
C ALA A 53 6.84 -13.20 6.53
N ASP A 54 7.60 -13.52 7.56
CA ASP A 54 7.47 -14.75 8.36
C ASP A 54 6.25 -14.75 9.29
N SER A 55 5.51 -13.63 9.40
CA SER A 55 4.31 -13.51 10.21
C SER A 55 3.15 -12.80 9.47
N PRO A 56 1.88 -13.06 9.84
CA PRO A 56 0.73 -12.31 9.34
C PRO A 56 0.91 -10.79 9.45
N LEU A 57 1.38 -10.32 10.62
CA LEU A 57 1.61 -8.89 10.86
C LEU A 57 2.67 -8.30 9.91
N ALA A 58 3.77 -9.01 9.66
CA ALA A 58 4.78 -8.56 8.73
C ALA A 58 4.27 -8.54 7.28
N ARG A 59 3.38 -9.47 6.90
CA ARG A 59 2.70 -9.46 5.59
C ARG A 59 1.73 -8.28 5.47
N GLY A 60 0.95 -8.01 6.52
CA GLY A 60 0.09 -6.83 6.60
C GLY A 60 0.85 -5.53 6.41
N ARG A 61 2.03 -5.40 7.05
CA ARG A 61 2.91 -4.24 6.86
C ARG A 61 3.39 -4.10 5.41
N LEU A 62 3.74 -5.20 4.74
CA LEU A 62 4.11 -5.16 3.32
C LEU A 62 2.94 -4.76 2.43
N LEU A 63 1.74 -5.27 2.72
CA LEU A 63 0.52 -4.90 2.00
C LEU A 63 0.21 -3.40 2.17
N PHE A 64 0.41 -2.85 3.37
CA PHE A 64 0.29 -1.42 3.62
C PHE A 64 1.31 -0.61 2.82
N GLU A 65 2.59 -1.02 2.87
CA GLU A 65 3.65 -0.35 2.10
C GLU A 65 3.29 -0.33 0.61
N ASP A 66 2.81 -1.45 0.07
CA ASP A 66 2.54 -1.60 -1.35
C ASP A 66 1.27 -0.92 -1.87
N ASN A 67 0.27 -0.69 -1.00
CA ASN A 67 -1.05 -0.18 -1.41
C ASN A 67 -1.43 1.16 -0.79
N CYS A 68 -0.83 1.54 0.34
CA CYS A 68 -1.25 2.69 1.14
C CYS A 68 -0.13 3.74 1.29
N SER A 69 1.15 3.32 1.36
CA SER A 69 2.31 4.22 1.61
C SER A 69 2.62 5.24 0.51
N ALA A 70 1.86 5.19 -0.59
CA ALA A 70 1.90 6.21 -1.61
C ALA A 70 1.31 7.54 -1.13
N CYS A 71 0.33 7.48 -0.23
CA CYS A 71 -0.44 8.63 0.24
C CYS A 71 -0.47 8.75 1.77
N HIS A 72 -0.25 7.66 2.52
CA HIS A 72 -0.34 7.64 3.97
C HIS A 72 0.95 7.15 4.61
N GLU A 73 1.41 7.82 5.67
CA GLU A 73 2.35 7.21 6.61
C GLU A 73 1.56 6.45 7.70
N PRO A 74 2.08 5.32 8.23
CA PRO A 74 1.36 4.54 9.23
C PRO A 74 0.95 5.35 10.47
N ASP A 75 1.84 6.20 10.95
CA ASP A 75 1.63 7.01 12.16
C ASP A 75 0.50 8.04 11.98
N ASP A 76 0.29 8.53 10.75
CA ASP A 76 -0.77 9.49 10.42
C ASP A 76 -2.17 8.86 10.48
N LEU A 77 -2.24 7.53 10.41
CA LEU A 77 -3.51 6.79 10.40
C LEU A 77 -3.89 6.20 11.76
N ALA A 78 -2.96 6.14 12.72
CA ALA A 78 -3.19 5.48 14.01
C ALA A 78 -4.45 6.01 14.72
N SER A 79 -4.66 7.32 14.72
CA SER A 79 -5.85 7.95 15.33
C SER A 79 -7.15 7.70 14.57
N ALA A 80 -7.08 7.39 13.28
CA ALA A 80 -8.26 7.11 12.45
C ALA A 80 -8.84 5.71 12.71
N PHE A 81 -8.07 4.84 13.35
CA PHE A 81 -8.48 3.48 13.68
C PHE A 81 -8.76 3.29 15.17
N GLU A 82 -8.65 4.33 16.00
CA GLU A 82 -8.94 4.21 17.43
C GLU A 82 -10.34 3.64 17.65
N GLU A 83 -10.43 2.62 18.52
CA GLU A 83 -11.67 1.93 18.89
C GLU A 83 -12.30 1.05 17.79
N GLU A 84 -11.68 0.95 16.61
CA GLU A 84 -12.09 0.01 15.55
C GLU A 84 -11.55 -1.39 15.84
N ASP A 85 -12.37 -2.42 15.66
CA ASP A 85 -11.90 -3.80 15.72
C ASP A 85 -11.41 -4.30 14.35
N VAL A 86 -10.58 -5.35 14.34
CA VAL A 86 -10.01 -5.95 13.12
C VAL A 86 -11.08 -6.29 12.06
N ASN A 87 -12.29 -6.74 12.42
CA ASN A 87 -13.32 -7.06 11.42
C ASN A 87 -13.92 -5.81 10.81
N SER A 88 -14.08 -4.76 11.61
CA SER A 88 -14.54 -3.45 11.15
C SER A 88 -13.51 -2.84 10.20
N LEU A 89 -12.22 -2.90 10.54
CA LEU A 89 -11.12 -2.51 9.64
C LEU A 89 -11.09 -3.33 8.34
N ALA A 90 -11.25 -4.65 8.41
CA ALA A 90 -11.30 -5.49 7.23
C ALA A 90 -12.51 -5.16 6.32
N SER A 91 -13.63 -4.74 6.91
CA SER A 91 -14.82 -4.32 6.17
C SER A 91 -14.64 -2.94 5.53
N LEU A 92 -13.99 -2.01 6.23
CA LEU A 92 -13.64 -0.68 5.74
C LEU A 92 -12.79 -0.76 4.47
N LEU A 93 -11.83 -1.70 4.42
CA LEU A 93 -10.95 -1.90 3.26
C LEU A 93 -11.69 -2.21 1.95
N LEU A 94 -12.95 -2.67 2.00
CA LEU A 94 -13.77 -2.91 0.81
C LEU A 94 -14.52 -1.68 0.30
N ASN A 95 -14.65 -0.64 1.11
CA ASN A 95 -15.48 0.53 0.82
C ASN A 95 -14.68 1.83 0.99
N LEU A 96 -13.37 1.78 0.72
CA LEU A 96 -12.46 2.92 0.90
C LEU A 96 -12.85 4.12 0.04
N ASP A 97 -13.52 3.88 -1.09
CA ASP A 97 -13.99 4.91 -2.02
C ASP A 97 -15.12 5.76 -1.44
N GLU A 98 -15.81 5.28 -0.40
CA GLU A 98 -16.78 6.07 0.35
C GLU A 98 -16.12 7.19 1.16
N ILE A 99 -14.81 7.09 1.45
CA ILE A 99 -14.03 8.14 2.12
C ILE A 99 -13.53 9.17 1.09
N SER A 100 -13.00 8.70 -0.03
CA SER A 100 -12.47 9.54 -1.12
C SER A 100 -12.37 8.74 -2.41
N ASP A 101 -12.70 9.37 -3.54
CA ASP A 101 -12.60 8.76 -4.88
C ASP A 101 -11.21 8.19 -5.19
N GLU A 102 -10.14 8.77 -4.61
CA GLU A 102 -8.76 8.32 -4.82
C GLU A 102 -8.40 7.07 -3.99
N MET A 103 -9.18 6.75 -2.97
CA MET A 103 -8.99 5.58 -2.10
C MET A 103 -9.80 4.40 -2.62
N THR A 104 -9.39 3.82 -3.76
CA THR A 104 -10.14 2.69 -4.34
C THR A 104 -10.22 1.48 -3.40
N PRO A 105 -11.30 0.67 -3.45
CA PRO A 105 -11.41 -0.56 -2.68
C PRO A 105 -10.18 -1.46 -2.78
N PHE A 106 -9.80 -2.09 -1.67
CA PHE A 106 -8.67 -3.00 -1.64
C PHE A 106 -8.93 -4.22 -2.53
N ASP A 107 -8.03 -4.46 -3.49
CA ASP A 107 -8.18 -5.48 -4.54
C ASP A 107 -7.47 -6.81 -4.22
N GLY A 108 -6.93 -6.96 -3.01
CA GLY A 108 -6.31 -8.20 -2.54
C GLY A 108 -7.31 -9.29 -2.14
N THR A 109 -6.79 -10.48 -1.86
CA THR A 109 -7.56 -11.62 -1.37
C THR A 109 -8.13 -11.39 0.03
N GLU A 110 -9.13 -12.18 0.43
CA GLU A 110 -9.67 -12.14 1.81
C GLU A 110 -8.57 -12.31 2.87
N LYS A 111 -7.63 -13.23 2.62
CA LYS A 111 -6.48 -13.45 3.51
C LYS A 111 -5.59 -12.21 3.62
N GLU A 112 -5.22 -11.60 2.48
CA GLU A 112 -4.40 -10.38 2.47
C GLU A 112 -5.14 -9.23 3.17
N ARG A 113 -6.44 -9.12 2.96
CA ARG A 113 -7.26 -8.10 3.63
C ARG A 113 -7.27 -8.28 5.15
N SER A 114 -7.39 -9.51 5.64
CA SER A 114 -7.30 -9.79 7.08
C SER A 114 -5.90 -9.49 7.63
N GLU A 115 -4.84 -9.87 6.92
CA GLU A 115 -3.46 -9.57 7.34
C GLU A 115 -3.19 -8.06 7.36
N LEU A 116 -3.73 -7.30 6.39
CA LEU A 116 -3.67 -5.85 6.37
C LEU A 116 -4.47 -5.25 7.54
N ALA A 117 -5.68 -5.73 7.81
CA ALA A 117 -6.50 -5.25 8.92
C ALA A 117 -5.83 -5.50 10.29
N GLU A 118 -5.21 -6.67 10.49
CA GLU A 118 -4.40 -6.96 11.69
C GLU A 118 -3.22 -5.97 11.84
N TYR A 119 -2.59 -5.57 10.73
CA TYR A 119 -1.54 -4.56 10.79
C TYR A 119 -2.08 -3.18 11.13
N LEU A 120 -3.20 -2.75 10.53
CA LEU A 120 -3.84 -1.46 10.87
C LEU A 120 -4.29 -1.41 12.34
N ASP A 121 -4.83 -2.52 12.86
CA ASP A 121 -5.17 -2.67 14.28
C ASP A 121 -3.93 -2.50 15.17
N SER A 122 -2.79 -3.06 14.77
CA SER A 122 -1.54 -2.91 15.53
C SER A 122 -1.00 -1.47 15.60
N LEU A 123 -1.44 -0.58 14.71
CA LEU A 123 -1.09 0.84 14.75
C LEU A 123 -1.84 1.58 15.86
N GLN A 124 -2.98 1.03 16.31
CA GLN A 124 -3.75 1.58 17.42
C GLN A 124 -2.90 1.48 18.70
N GLY A 125 -2.57 2.63 19.29
CA GLY A 125 -1.83 2.69 20.55
C GLY A 125 -0.31 2.77 20.45
N GLY A 126 0.26 3.07 19.27
CA GLY A 126 1.64 3.53 19.07
C GLY A 126 2.72 2.74 19.81
N GLN A 127 3.22 1.66 19.21
CA GLN A 127 4.44 0.97 19.63
C GLN A 127 5.50 0.96 18.52
#